data_AF-A0A090R3Y0-F1
#
_entry.id   AF-A0A090R3Y0-F1
#
_cell.length_a   1.000
_cell.length_b   1.000
_cell.length_c   1.000
_cell.angle_alpha   90.00
_cell.angle_beta   90.00
_cell.angle_gamma   90.00
#
_symmetry.space_group_name_H-M   'P 1'
#
loop_
_entity.id
_entity.type
_entity.pdbx_description
1 polymer ?
#
loop_
_entity_poly.entity_id
_entity_poly.type
_entity_poly.pdbx_seq_one_letter_code
_entity_poly.pdbx_strand_id
1 'polypeptide(L)' 'MTDAELAAVNPHTLMNASLFQQLNTWVDTHYRDRLTDADLADPQLWEESRTALDSLTQIMGLGAIYPFQR' A
#
# COMPACT_ATOMS: atom_id res chain seq x y z
N MET A 1 -11.45 -16.77 19.26
CA MET A 1 -10.75 -15.47 19.09
C MET A 1 -11.33 -14.54 20.14
N THR A 2 -10.51 -14.11 21.10
CA THR A 2 -10.93 -13.22 22.20
C THR A 2 -10.74 -11.76 21.80
N ASP A 3 -11.58 -10.86 22.30
CA ASP A 3 -11.51 -9.40 22.04
C ASP A 3 -10.14 -8.78 22.32
N ALA A 4 -9.36 -9.36 23.23
CA ALA A 4 -7.99 -8.93 23.52
C ALA A 4 -7.01 -9.21 22.37
N GLU A 5 -7.17 -10.32 21.64
CA GLU A 5 -6.37 -10.60 20.45
C GLU A 5 -6.85 -9.74 19.27
N LEU A 6 -8.15 -9.40 19.21
CA LEU A 6 -8.70 -8.48 18.23
C LEU A 6 -8.23 -7.02 18.44
N ALA A 7 -7.90 -6.64 19.68
CA ALA A 7 -7.29 -5.35 20.00
C ALA A 7 -5.75 -5.34 19.83
N ALA A 8 -5.12 -6.51 19.91
CA ALA A 8 -3.69 -6.68 19.62
C ALA A 8 -3.39 -6.76 18.12
N VAL A 9 -4.36 -7.16 17.29
CA VAL A 9 -4.26 -7.00 15.85
C VAL A 9 -4.47 -5.55 15.47
N ASN A 10 -3.66 -5.10 14.51
CA ASN A 10 -3.68 -3.72 14.06
C ASN A 10 -5.10 -3.36 13.54
N PRO A 11 -5.83 -2.42 14.14
CA PRO A 11 -7.15 -2.03 13.65
C PRO A 11 -7.11 -1.43 12.23
N HIS A 12 -5.92 -1.05 11.73
CA HIS A 12 -5.73 -0.67 10.33
C HIS A 12 -5.81 -1.86 9.34
N THR A 13 -5.71 -3.10 9.81
CA THR A 13 -5.96 -4.29 8.96
C THR A 13 -7.42 -4.74 9.01
N LEU A 14 -8.25 -4.16 9.88
CA LEU A 14 -9.70 -4.34 9.83
C LEU A 14 -10.24 -3.55 8.64
N MET A 15 -10.71 -4.30 7.63
CA MET A 15 -11.27 -3.75 6.41
C MET A 15 -12.46 -2.83 6.74
N ASN A 16 -12.25 -1.52 6.61
CA ASN A 16 -13.26 -0.49 6.80
C ASN A 16 -13.57 0.19 5.46
N ALA A 17 -14.78 0.71 5.28
CA ALA A 17 -15.18 1.41 4.05
C ALA A 17 -14.24 2.58 3.72
N SER A 18 -13.78 3.32 4.73
CA SER A 18 -12.82 4.43 4.57
C SER A 18 -11.42 3.95 4.14
N LEU A 19 -11.00 2.75 4.58
CA LEU A 19 -9.74 2.14 4.14
C LEU A 19 -9.86 1.72 2.67
N PHE A 20 -10.99 1.10 2.31
CA PHE A 20 -11.27 0.69 0.94
C PHE A 20 -11.29 1.87 -0.05
N GLN A 21 -11.88 3.01 0.34
CA GLN A 21 -11.84 4.22 -0.49
C GLN A 21 -10.43 4.81 -0.60
N GLN A 22 -9.69 4.89 0.52
CA GLN A 22 -8.30 5.37 0.48
C GLN A 22 -7.41 4.50 -0.42
N LEU A 23 -7.56 3.18 -0.34
CA LEU A 23 -6.86 2.23 -1.21
C LEU A 23 -7.24 2.43 -2.68
N ASN A 24 -8.53 2.58 -2.98
CA ASN A 24 -8.98 2.83 -4.36
C ASN A 24 -8.40 4.12 -4.92
N THR A 25 -8.47 5.23 -4.17
CA THR A 25 -7.89 6.51 -4.60
C THR A 25 -6.38 6.41 -4.78
N TRP A 26 -5.69 5.71 -3.87
CA TRP A 26 -4.25 5.50 -3.96
C TRP A 26 -3.90 4.64 -5.19
N VAL A 27 -4.64 3.56 -5.47
CA VAL A 27 -4.46 2.76 -6.69
C VAL A 27 -4.70 3.63 -7.92
N ASP A 28 -5.79 4.39 -7.99
CA ASP A 28 -6.11 5.27 -9.13
C ASP A 28 -5.03 6.34 -9.38
N THR A 29 -4.40 6.83 -8.31
CA THR A 29 -3.34 7.84 -8.39
C THR A 29 -2.00 7.26 -8.84
N HIS A 30 -1.67 6.03 -8.42
CA HIS A 30 -0.33 5.44 -8.62
C HIS A 30 -0.27 4.34 -9.69
N TYR A 31 -1.38 3.64 -9.97
CA TYR A 31 -1.45 2.64 -11.02
C TYR A 31 -1.96 3.27 -12.31
N ARG A 32 -1.11 3.24 -13.34
CA ARG A 32 -1.50 3.62 -14.71
C ARG A 32 -2.35 2.52 -15.31
N ASP A 33 -3.39 2.91 -16.06
CA ASP A 33 -4.27 2.00 -16.82
C ASP A 33 -3.48 1.11 -17.80
N ARG A 34 -2.35 1.61 -18.31
CA ARG A 34 -1.39 0.86 -19.10
C ARG A 34 0.04 1.07 -18.61
N LEU A 35 0.69 -0.05 -18.30
CA LEU A 35 2.12 -0.13 -18.09
C LEU A 35 2.74 -0.87 -19.28
N THR A 36 3.70 -0.25 -19.96
CA THR A 36 4.50 -0.88 -21.01
C THR A 36 5.88 -1.25 -20.48
N ASP A 37 6.49 -2.29 -21.03
CA ASP A 37 7.86 -2.74 -20.72
C ASP A 37 8.91 -1.62 -20.79
N ALA A 38 8.77 -0.66 -21.73
CA ALA A 38 9.61 0.53 -21.80
C ALA A 38 9.48 1.47 -20.59
N ASP A 39 8.30 1.54 -19.98
CA ASP A 39 8.02 2.34 -18.77
C ASP A 39 8.67 1.67 -17.54
N LEU A 40 8.78 0.34 -17.57
CA LEU A 40 9.48 -0.47 -16.57
C LEU A 40 10.99 -0.23 -16.54
N ALA A 41 11.56 0.35 -17.59
CA ALA A 41 12.96 0.78 -17.62
C ALA A 41 13.15 2.20 -17.08
N ASP A 42 12.06 2.93 -16.79
CA ASP A 42 12.13 4.31 -16.31
C ASP A 42 12.43 4.36 -14.81
N PRO A 43 13.57 4.93 -14.38
CA PRO A 43 13.93 5.00 -12.96
C PRO A 43 12.92 5.80 -12.12
N GLN A 44 12.18 6.74 -12.72
CA GLN A 44 11.15 7.51 -12.03
C GLN A 44 9.95 6.64 -11.67
N LEU A 45 9.55 5.73 -12.57
CA LEU A 45 8.49 4.75 -12.29
C LEU A 45 8.85 3.82 -11.13
N TRP A 46 10.12 3.43 -11.02
CA TRP A 46 10.60 2.61 -9.91
C TRP A 46 10.54 3.34 -8.58
N GLU A 47 10.80 4.64 -8.54
CA GLU A 47 10.64 5.46 -7.34
C GLU A 47 9.16 5.63 -6.99
N GLU A 48 8.31 5.99 -7.97
CA GLU A 48 6.86 6.09 -7.78
C GLU A 48 6.25 4.78 -7.25
N SER A 49 6.61 3.64 -7.83
CA SER A 49 6.11 2.33 -7.40
C SER A 49 6.55 2.00 -5.97
N ARG A 50 7.78 2.36 -5.58
CA ARG A 50 8.28 2.18 -4.21
C ARG A 50 7.56 3.09 -3.22
N THR A 51 7.39 4.38 -3.54
CA THR A 51 6.66 5.34 -2.71
C THR A 51 5.18 4.97 -2.59
N ALA A 52 4.60 4.45 -3.67
CA ALA A 52 3.26 3.93 -3.66
C ALA A 52 3.17 2.76 -2.67
N LEU A 53 3.99 1.71 -2.84
CA LEU A 53 3.98 0.54 -1.96
C LEU A 53 4.24 0.93 -0.50
N ASP A 54 5.11 1.91 -0.26
CA ASP A 54 5.33 2.48 1.07
C ASP A 54 4.04 3.09 1.64
N SER A 55 3.37 3.96 0.88
CA SER A 55 2.10 4.57 1.28
C SER A 55 1.04 3.51 1.58
N LEU A 56 0.97 2.44 0.78
CA LEU A 56 0.08 1.30 1.03
C LEU A 56 0.36 0.63 2.38
N THR A 57 1.63 0.37 2.69
CA THR A 57 2.02 -0.23 3.99
C THR A 57 1.76 0.69 5.17
N GLN A 58 1.89 2.01 5.00
CA GLN A 58 1.54 3.01 6.01
C GLN A 58 0.02 3.06 6.23
N ILE A 59 -0.78 3.07 5.16
CA ILE A 59 -2.26 3.05 5.22
C ILE A 59 -2.75 1.82 6.00
N MET A 60 -2.18 0.65 5.73
CA MET A 60 -2.51 -0.60 6.41
C MET A 60 -1.82 -0.77 7.78
N GLY A 61 -0.92 0.14 8.15
CA GLY A 61 -0.15 0.09 9.40
C GLY A 61 0.72 -1.17 9.55
N LEU A 62 1.06 -1.83 8.43
CA LEU A 62 1.83 -3.08 8.44
C LEU A 62 3.31 -2.87 8.79
N GLY A 63 3.78 -1.62 8.71
CA GLY A 63 5.18 -1.24 8.91
C GLY A 63 6.05 -1.58 7.69
N ALA A 64 7.37 -1.54 7.88
CA ALA A 64 8.35 -1.83 6.84
C ALA A 64 8.48 -3.33 6.56
N ILE A 65 7.49 -3.88 5.86
CA ILE A 65 7.46 -5.31 5.47
C ILE A 65 8.26 -5.58 4.19
N TYR A 66 8.51 -4.55 3.38
CA TYR A 66 9.28 -4.72 2.16
C TYR A 66 10.78 -4.51 2.39
N PRO A 67 11.66 -5.30 1.74
CA PRO A 67 13.10 -5.20 1.91
C PRO A 67 13.70 -3.87 1.42
N PHE A 68 13.00 -3.12 0.57
CA PHE A 68 13.41 -1.78 0.15
C PHE A 68 13.08 -0.68 1.18
N GLN A 69 12.29 -0.99 2.21
CA GLN A 69 11.94 -0.06 3.30
C GLN A 69 12.91 -0.16 4.50
N ARG A 70 13.98 -0.95 4.37
CA ARG A 70 14.92 -1.27 5.44
C ARG A 70 16.30 -0.68 5.20
#